data_AF-A0A804LBK1-F1
#
_entry.id   AF-A0A804LBK1-F1
#
_cell.length_a   1.000
_cell.length_b   1.000
_cell.length_c   1.000
_cell.angle_alpha   90.00
_cell.angle_beta   90.00
_cell.angle_gamma   90.00
#
_symmetry.space_group_name_H-M   'P 1'
#
loop_
_entity.id
_entity.type
_entity.pdbx_description
1 polymer ?
#
loop_
_entity_poly.entity_id
_entity_poly.type
_entity_poly.pdbx_seq_one_letter_code
_entity_poly.pdbx_strand_id
1 'polypeptide(L)'
;MASFRASRKAQSSDGPATVLAIGTANPRNVVDQLAYPDFYFRVTNADDRQELKDKFKRICKTSSSSPPLTPFCLTSCLSLQLQQIRH
;
A
#
# COMPACT_ATOMS: atom_id res chain seq x y z
N MET A 1 44.60 -19.74 -9.28
CA MET A 1 43.34 -19.95 -8.52
C MET A 1 43.30 -19.30 -7.13
N ALA A 2 44.43 -18.99 -6.48
CA ALA A 2 44.45 -18.39 -5.13
C ALA A 2 43.96 -16.92 -5.08
N SER A 3 44.24 -16.14 -6.14
CA SER A 3 43.93 -14.70 -6.20
C SER A 3 42.43 -14.40 -6.05
N PHE A 4 41.55 -15.13 -6.74
CA PHE A 4 40.09 -14.90 -6.67
C PHE A 4 39.47 -15.14 -5.29
N ARG A 5 40.05 -16.04 -4.47
CA ARG A 5 39.55 -16.32 -3.11
C ARG A 5 39.97 -15.23 -2.12
N ALA A 6 41.17 -14.68 -2.27
CA ALA A 6 41.65 -13.56 -1.45
C ALA A 6 40.83 -12.29 -1.69
N SER A 7 40.54 -11.97 -2.96
CA SER A 7 39.69 -10.82 -3.30
C SER A 7 38.29 -10.91 -2.72
N ARG A 8 37.68 -12.10 -2.73
CA ARG A 8 36.33 -12.32 -2.18
C ARG A 8 36.28 -12.12 -0.67
N LYS A 9 37.33 -12.54 0.05
CA LYS A 9 37.43 -12.39 1.50
C LYS A 9 37.62 -10.92 1.92
N ALA A 10 38.38 -10.14 1.15
CA ALA A 10 38.58 -8.71 1.38
C ALA A 10 37.32 -7.85 1.14
N GLN A 11 36.36 -8.35 0.36
CA GLN A 11 35.11 -7.67 0.04
C GLN A 11 33.92 -8.13 0.90
N SER A 12 34.13 -9.11 1.78
CA SER A 12 33.06 -9.64 2.64
C SER A 12 32.80 -8.72 3.82
N SER A 13 31.53 -8.55 4.20
CA SER A 13 31.14 -7.87 5.44
C SER A 13 31.35 -8.79 6.64
N ASP A 14 31.96 -8.26 7.71
CA ASP A 14 32.22 -9.03 8.93
C ASP A 14 31.00 -9.20 9.85
N GLY A 15 29.93 -8.43 9.63
CA GLY A 15 28.77 -8.36 10.53
C GLY A 15 27.42 -8.70 9.88
N PRO A 16 26.39 -8.95 10.70
CA PRO A 16 25.03 -9.17 10.22
C PRO A 16 24.46 -7.90 9.54
N ALA A 17 23.64 -8.10 8.50
CA ALA A 17 22.99 -6.99 7.81
C ALA A 17 22.04 -6.23 8.76
N THR A 18 22.15 -4.90 8.77
CA THR A 18 21.36 -4.01 9.63
C THR A 18 20.67 -2.94 8.78
N VAL A 19 19.41 -2.62 9.11
CA VAL A 19 18.68 -1.53 8.45
C VAL A 19 19.27 -0.20 8.92
N LEU A 20 19.85 0.56 8.00
CA LEU A 20 20.48 1.85 8.31
C LEU A 20 19.47 3.01 8.28
N ALA A 21 18.45 2.93 7.41
CA ALA A 21 17.38 3.91 7.33
C ALA A 21 16.14 3.35 6.64
N ILE A 22 14.97 3.89 6.99
CA ILE A 22 13.70 3.68 6.29
C ILE A 22 13.12 5.06 6.01
N GLY A 23 12.92 5.38 4.73
CA GLY A 23 12.21 6.59 4.30
C GLY A 23 10.88 6.22 3.68
N THR A 24 9.81 6.88 4.11
CA THR A 24 8.47 6.76 3.51
C THR A 24 7.98 8.13 3.06
N ALA A 25 7.21 8.17 1.96
CA ALA A 25 6.58 9.39 1.47
C ALA A 25 5.16 9.07 1.00
N ASN A 26 4.19 9.81 1.51
CA ASN A 26 2.79 9.70 1.08
C ASN A 26 2.39 10.98 0.33
N PRO A 27 1.58 10.86 -0.74
CA PRO A 27 1.02 12.02 -1.41
C PRO A 27 0.11 12.80 -0.44
N ARG A 28 0.01 14.13 -0.63
CA ARG A 28 -0.78 15.01 0.24
C ARG A 28 -2.28 14.72 0.21
N ASN A 29 -2.77 14.09 -0.85
CA ASN A 29 -4.19 13.78 -0.98
C ASN A 29 -4.54 12.56 -0.12
N VAL A 30 -5.29 12.80 0.96
CA VAL A 30 -5.74 11.77 1.90
C VAL A 30 -7.25 11.69 1.82
N VAL A 31 -7.77 10.50 1.54
CA VAL A 31 -9.20 10.21 1.51
C VAL A 31 -9.51 9.17 2.58
N ASP A 32 -10.57 9.42 3.36
CA ASP A 32 -11.04 8.49 4.38
C ASP A 32 -11.62 7.23 3.72
N GLN A 33 -11.20 6.06 4.20
CA GLN A 33 -11.65 4.75 3.72
C GLN A 33 -13.17 4.57 3.85
N LEU A 34 -13.79 5.20 4.85
CA LEU A 34 -15.23 5.14 5.06
C LEU A 34 -15.99 6.01 4.06
N ALA A 35 -15.42 7.15 3.68
CA ALA A 35 -16.00 8.09 2.71
C ALA A 35 -15.66 7.74 1.24
N TYR A 36 -14.65 6.90 1.03
CA TYR A 36 -14.15 6.55 -0.29
C TYR A 36 -15.18 5.89 -1.22
N PRO A 37 -16.03 4.95 -0.79
CA PRO A 37 -17.07 4.39 -1.64
C PRO A 37 -18.03 5.45 -2.18
N ASP A 38 -18.40 6.44 -1.36
CA ASP A 38 -19.28 7.50 -1.80
C ASP A 38 -18.56 8.48 -2.74
N PHE A 39 -17.29 8.78 -2.49
CA PHE A 39 -16.46 9.60 -3.40
C PHE A 39 -16.25 8.93 -4.77
N TYR A 40 -15.89 7.64 -4.79
CA TYR A 40 -15.58 6.91 -6.02
C TYR A 40 -16.78 6.81 -6.96
N PHE A 41 -17.95 6.46 -6.42
CA PHE A 41 -19.17 6.29 -7.22
C PHE A 41 -19.73 7.63 -7.74
N ARG A 42 -19.54 8.71 -6.97
CA ARG A 42 -19.86 10.08 -7.42
C ARG A 42 -18.98 10.53 -8.58
N VAL A 43 -17.65 10.35 -8.48
CA VAL A 43 -16.71 10.78 -9.53
C VAL A 43 -16.85 9.95 -10.81
N THR A 44 -17.24 8.68 -10.68
CA THR A 44 -17.42 7.76 -11.82
C THR A 44 -18.82 7.79 -12.43
N ASN A 45 -19.75 8.62 -11.92
CA ASN A 45 -21.16 8.66 -12.32
C ASN A 45 -21.86 7.29 -12.28
N ALA A 46 -21.48 6.44 -11.32
CA ALA A 46 -22.00 5.07 -11.15
C ALA A 46 -22.95 4.95 -9.94
N ASP A 47 -23.50 6.06 -9.45
CA ASP A 47 -24.35 6.12 -8.25
C ASP A 47 -25.65 5.29 -8.39
N ASP A 48 -26.03 4.93 -9.61
CA ASP A 48 -27.14 4.02 -9.92
C ASP A 48 -26.87 2.56 -9.50
N ARG A 49 -25.60 2.17 -9.32
CA ARG A 49 -25.18 0.80 -8.99
C ARG A 49 -25.09 0.55 -7.49
N GLN A 50 -26.24 0.60 -6.81
CA GLN A 50 -26.32 0.46 -5.35
C GLN A 50 -25.76 -0.86 -4.81
N GLU A 51 -26.01 -1.99 -5.49
CA GLU A 51 -25.48 -3.30 -5.06
C GLU A 51 -23.94 -3.35 -5.07
N LEU A 52 -23.34 -2.77 -6.11
CA LEU A 52 -21.88 -2.66 -6.23
C LEU A 52 -21.33 -1.77 -5.11
N LYS A 53 -22.02 -0.66 -4.80
CA LYS A 53 -21.67 0.28 -3.74
C LYS A 53 -21.70 -0.37 -2.36
N ASP A 54 -22.69 -1.21 -2.08
CA ASP A 54 -22.82 -1.93 -0.80
C ASP A 54 -21.76 -3.01 -0.64
N LYS A 55 -21.41 -3.71 -1.73
CA LYS A 55 -20.27 -4.64 -1.74
C LYS A 55 -18.96 -3.89 -1.46
N PHE A 56 -18.77 -2.73 -2.07
CA PHE A 56 -17.57 -1.91 -1.90
C PHE A 56 -17.46 -1.32 -0.49
N LYS A 57 -18.58 -0.87 0.09
CA LYS A 57 -18.67 -0.41 1.49
C LYS A 57 -18.30 -1.51 2.48
N ARG A 58 -18.73 -2.77 2.24
CA ARG A 58 -18.31 -3.91 3.07
C ARG A 58 -16.81 -4.16 3.00
N ILE A 59 -16.23 -4.15 1.80
CA ILE A 59 -14.77 -4.32 1.62
C ILE A 59 -14.00 -3.24 2.39
N CYS A 60 -14.43 -1.98 2.30
CA CYS A 60 -13.78 -0.86 3.00
C CYS A 60 -13.91 -0.92 4.53
N LYS A 61 -15.00 -1.49 5.07
CA LYS A 61 -15.17 -1.72 6.52
C LYS A 61 -14.32 -2.89 7.04
N THR A 62 -14.15 -3.94 6.24
CA THR A 62 -13.32 -5.09 6.63
C THR A 62 -11.84 -4.72 6.63
N SER A 63 -11.38 -3.89 5.68
CA SER A 63 -9.99 -3.43 5.63
C SER A 63 -9.59 -2.49 6.77
N SER A 64 -10.55 -1.80 7.40
CA SER A 64 -10.31 -0.93 8.56
C SER A 64 -10.04 -1.68 9.88
N SER A 65 -10.02 -3.01 9.89
CA SER A 65 -9.73 -3.83 11.09
C SER A 65 -8.23 -4.03 11.39
N SER A 66 -7.34 -3.37 10.65
CA SER A 66 -5.91 -3.30 10.99
C SER A 66 -5.67 -2.20 12.04
N PRO A 67 -4.84 -2.44 13.09
CA PRO A 67 -4.74 -1.53 14.23
C PRO A 67 -4.22 -0.15 13.79
N PRO A 68 -4.66 0.92 14.47
CA PRO A 68 -4.41 2.30 14.07
C PRO A 68 -2.99 2.70 14.46
N LEU A 69 -2.01 2.20 13.72
CA LEU A 69 -0.76 2.90 13.58
C LEU A 69 -0.73 3.40 12.15
N THR A 70 -1.08 4.69 12.05
CA THR A 70 -0.72 5.64 11.00
C THR A 70 -1.57 5.68 9.72
N PRO A 71 -1.71 6.89 9.10
CA PRO A 71 -2.33 7.08 7.78
C PRO A 71 -1.50 6.48 6.63
N PHE A 72 -0.54 5.60 6.90
CA PHE A 72 0.34 5.01 5.89
C PHE A 72 -0.36 3.95 5.03
N CYS A 73 -1.39 3.25 5.53
CA CYS A 73 -1.94 2.08 4.85
C CYS A 73 -3.10 2.39 3.87
N LEU A 74 -3.90 3.43 4.15
CA LEU A 74 -5.14 3.67 3.39
C LEU A 74 -4.88 4.09 1.94
N THR A 75 -3.91 4.98 1.66
CA THR A 75 -3.61 5.41 0.28
C THR A 75 -2.95 4.33 -0.58
N SER A 76 -2.11 3.46 0.00
CA SER A 76 -1.43 2.39 -0.76
C SER A 76 -2.40 1.29 -1.17
N CYS A 77 -3.25 0.84 -0.23
CA CYS A 77 -4.19 -0.24 -0.49
C CYS A 77 -5.28 0.19 -1.48
N LEU A 78 -5.79 1.43 -1.39
CA LEU A 78 -6.78 1.95 -2.33
C LEU A 78 -6.24 2.11 -3.75
N SER A 79 -4.98 2.54 -3.89
CA SER A 79 -4.31 2.64 -5.20
C SER A 79 -4.15 1.27 -5.85
N LEU A 80 -3.85 0.23 -5.07
CA LEU A 80 -3.81 -1.15 -5.54
C LEU A 80 -5.20 -1.70 -5.90
N GLN A 81 -6.22 -1.42 -5.09
CA GLN A 81 -7.60 -1.88 -5.35
C GLN A 81 -8.20 -1.21 -6.60
N LEU A 82 -7.92 0.08 -6.83
CA LEU A 82 -8.30 0.80 -8.07
C LEU A 82 -7.62 0.22 -9.31
N GLN A 83 -6.37 -0.24 -9.18
CA GLN A 83 -5.63 -0.86 -10.27
C GLN A 83 -6.12 -2.28 -10.58
N GLN A 84 -6.67 -3.00 -9.59
CA GLN A 84 -7.28 -4.33 -9.75
C GLN A 84 -8.69 -4.29 -10.35
N ILE A 85 -9.35 -3.13 -10.41
CA ILE A 85 -10.69 -2.96 -11.03
C ILE A 85 -10.59 -2.46 -12.48
N ARG A 86 -9.41 -1.99 -12.91
CA ARG A 86 -9.13 -1.58 -14.29
C ARG A 86 -8.62 -2.71 -15.21
N HIS A 87 -8.54 -3.93 -14.69
CA HIS A 87 -8.25 -5.17 -15.41
C HIS A 87 -9.42 -6.13 -15.29
#